data_AF-F4QIT8-F1
#
_entry.id   AF-F4QIT8-F1
#
_cell.length_a   1.000
_cell.length_b   1.000
_cell.length_c   1.000
_cell.angle_alpha   90.00
_cell.angle_beta   90.00
_cell.angle_gamma   90.00
#
_symmetry.space_group_name_H-M   'P 1'
#
loop_
_entity.id
_entity.type
_entity.pdbx_description
1 polymer ?
#
loop_
_entity_poly.entity_id
_entity_poly.type
_entity_poly.pdbx_seq_one_letter_code
_entity_poly.pdbx_strand_id
1 'polypeptide(L)'
;MTQPLQTQYATLNDRRLHFGRAFWQSIAFHIACLIAVAFLLRGLNLSTPLLGAAGAALGMATLLMAFIAWRLQRLEVQYEFDLRAIEDHWIAAGETGIQRPAVSGRFGSRLAVVAALALFGAGLIGLGLVVLSAGLPK
;
A
#
# COMPACT_ATOMS: atom_id res chain seq x y z
N MET A 1 -33.28 20.10 0.39
CA MET A 1 -32.65 19.12 1.31
C MET A 1 -31.29 18.61 0.79
N THR A 2 -30.59 19.35 -0.08
CA THR A 2 -29.35 18.94 -0.78
C THR A 2 -28.04 19.26 -0.03
N GLN A 3 -28.05 20.26 0.85
CA GLN A 3 -26.88 20.69 1.66
C GLN A 3 -26.21 19.60 2.51
N PRO A 4 -26.92 18.67 3.19
CA PRO A 4 -26.26 17.63 3.97
C PRO A 4 -25.51 16.62 3.10
N LEU A 5 -26.07 16.23 1.94
CA LEU A 5 -25.44 15.28 1.02
C LEU A 5 -24.19 15.88 0.34
N GLN A 6 -24.24 17.16 -0.03
CA GLN A 6 -23.07 17.85 -0.60
C GLN A 6 -21.90 17.93 0.39
N THR A 7 -22.19 18.20 1.67
CA THR A 7 -21.18 18.24 2.73
C THR A 7 -20.57 16.86 2.99
N GLN A 8 -21.40 15.81 2.97
CA GLN A 8 -20.94 14.43 3.07
C GLN A 8 -20.05 14.05 1.88
N TYR A 9 -20.46 14.40 0.66
CA TYR A 9 -19.67 14.15 -0.54
C TYR A 9 -18.29 14.78 -0.47
N ALA A 10 -18.21 16.07 -0.12
CA ALA A 10 -16.93 16.78 0.03
C ALA A 10 -16.02 16.09 1.06
N THR A 11 -16.57 15.70 2.21
CA THR A 11 -15.82 15.02 3.27
C THR A 11 -15.30 13.65 2.82
N LEU A 12 -16.12 12.86 2.13
CA LEU A 12 -15.73 11.54 1.63
C LEU A 12 -14.69 11.64 0.51
N ASN A 13 -14.80 12.65 -0.36
CA ASN A 13 -13.84 12.91 -1.42
C ASN A 13 -12.47 13.29 -0.87
N ASP A 14 -12.43 14.17 0.13
CA ASP A 14 -11.19 14.53 0.82
C ASP A 14 -10.51 13.32 1.47
N ARG A 15 -11.30 12.44 2.10
CA ARG A 15 -10.80 11.20 2.69
C ARG A 15 -10.25 10.25 1.62
N ARG A 16 -10.99 10.02 0.53
CA ARG A 16 -10.52 9.21 -0.61
C ARG A 16 -9.17 9.71 -1.13
N LEU A 17 -9.04 11.02 -1.38
CA LEU A 17 -7.80 11.64 -1.85
C LEU A 17 -6.67 11.58 -0.82
N HIS A 18 -6.98 11.69 0.48
CA HIS A 18 -6.01 11.51 1.54
C HIS A 18 -5.43 10.09 1.53
N PHE A 19 -6.26 9.04 1.52
CA PHE A 19 -5.79 7.66 1.48
C PHE A 19 -5.02 7.33 0.20
N GLY A 20 -5.48 7.87 -0.95
CA GLY A 20 -4.78 7.73 -2.22
C GLY A 20 -3.38 8.35 -2.22
N ARG A 21 -3.19 9.49 -1.54
CA ARG A 21 -1.87 10.12 -1.35
C ARG A 21 -1.01 9.36 -0.33
N ALA A 22 -1.59 9.00 0.81
CA ALA A 22 -0.91 8.25 1.87
C ALA A 22 -0.37 6.92 1.35
N PHE A 23 -1.11 6.24 0.47
CA PHE A 23 -0.65 5.04 -0.22
C PHE A 23 0.70 5.29 -0.91
N TRP A 24 0.77 6.22 -1.86
CA TRP A 24 2.00 6.49 -2.62
C TRP A 24 3.14 7.03 -1.76
N GLN A 25 2.84 7.88 -0.77
CA GLN A 25 3.82 8.38 0.18
C GLN A 25 4.45 7.26 0.99
N SER A 26 3.64 6.31 1.48
CA SER A 26 4.14 5.16 2.24
C SER A 26 5.03 4.25 1.40
N ILE A 27 4.68 4.03 0.12
CA ILE A 27 5.51 3.25 -0.80
C ILE A 27 6.85 3.94 -1.06
N ALA A 28 6.84 5.24 -1.34
CA ALA A 28 8.05 6.02 -1.56
C ALA A 28 8.96 6.02 -0.32
N PHE A 29 8.38 6.21 0.87
CA PHE A 29 9.09 6.13 2.14
C PHE A 29 9.73 4.76 2.36
N HIS A 30 9.00 3.67 2.13
CA HIS A 30 9.52 2.31 2.29
C HIS A 30 10.68 2.03 1.34
N ILE A 31 10.58 2.44 0.08
CA ILE A 31 11.67 2.30 -0.90
C ILE A 31 12.91 3.09 -0.44
N ALA A 32 12.74 4.32 0.04
CA ALA A 32 13.85 5.10 0.58
C ALA A 32 14.53 4.42 1.78
N CYS A 33 13.73 3.84 2.69
CA CYS A 33 14.25 3.05 3.81
C CYS A 33 15.01 1.81 3.35
N LEU A 34 14.48 1.06 2.37
CA LEU A 34 15.17 -0.12 1.80
C LEU A 34 16.52 0.25 1.19
N ILE A 35 16.59 1.36 0.44
CA ILE A 35 17.83 1.88 -0.13
C ILE A 35 18.81 2.25 0.97
N ALA A 36 18.36 3.02 1.98
CA ALA A 36 19.20 3.43 3.10
C ALA A 36 19.78 2.22 3.86
N VAL A 37 18.95 1.21 4.14
CA VAL A 37 19.41 -0.02 4.79
C VAL A 37 20.40 -0.78 3.90
N ALA A 38 20.16 -0.88 2.59
CA ALA A 38 21.10 -1.53 1.67
C ALA A 38 22.49 -0.86 1.68
N PHE A 39 22.54 0.48 1.71
CA PHE A 39 23.79 1.22 1.85
C PHE A 39 24.49 0.98 3.20
N LEU A 40 23.73 0.98 4.30
CA LEU A 40 24.27 0.69 5.63
C LEU A 40 24.83 -0.73 5.71
N LEU A 41 24.08 -1.73 5.26
CA LEU A 41 24.51 -3.13 5.26
C LEU A 41 25.77 -3.35 4.41
N ARG A 42 25.92 -2.66 3.27
CA ARG A 42 27.13 -2.72 2.46
C ARG A 42 28.37 -2.20 3.19
N GLY A 43 28.21 -1.21 4.06
CA GLY A 43 29.30 -0.65 4.87
C GLY A 43 29.65 -1.47 6.11
N LEU A 44 28.81 -2.44 6.48
CA LEU A 44 29.00 -3.28 7.65
C LEU A 44 29.57 -4.64 7.22
N ASN A 45 30.73 -5.02 7.75
CA ASN A 45 31.29 -6.37 7.58
C ASN A 45 30.54 -7.37 8.47
N LEU A 46 29.26 -7.57 8.18
CA LEU A 46 28.40 -8.48 8.95
C LEU A 46 28.77 -9.93 8.67
N SER A 47 28.70 -10.75 9.73
CA SER A 47 28.80 -12.20 9.58
C SER A 47 27.59 -12.77 8.83
N THR A 48 27.77 -13.92 8.18
CA THR A 48 26.71 -14.60 7.42
C THR A 48 25.40 -14.77 8.20
N PRO A 49 25.41 -15.19 9.49
CA PRO A 49 24.17 -15.29 10.27
C PRO A 49 23.48 -13.94 10.48
N LEU A 50 24.25 -12.87 10.70
CA LEU A 50 23.69 -11.52 10.87
C LEU A 50 23.09 -10.99 9.57
N LEU A 51 23.69 -11.29 8.42
CA LEU A 51 23.13 -10.97 7.10
C LEU A 51 21.80 -11.71 6.87
N GLY A 52 21.73 -12.99 7.21
CA GLY A 52 20.50 -13.77 7.10
C GLY A 52 19.38 -13.25 8.01
N ALA A 53 19.71 -12.92 9.27
CA ALA A 53 18.75 -12.31 10.20
C ALA A 53 18.27 -10.93 9.72
N ALA A 54 19.18 -10.08 9.21
CA ALA A 54 18.83 -8.78 8.64
C ALA A 54 17.92 -8.91 7.41
N GLY A 55 18.19 -9.87 6.53
CA GLY A 55 17.35 -10.18 5.37
C GLY A 55 15.93 -10.60 5.77
N ALA A 56 15.82 -11.51 6.77
CA ALA A 56 14.53 -11.93 7.29
C ALA A 56 13.74 -10.79 7.95
N ALA A 57 14.42 -9.95 8.73
CA ALA A 57 13.82 -8.77 9.36
C ALA A 57 13.31 -7.75 8.31
N LEU A 58 14.09 -7.48 7.27
CA LEU A 58 13.69 -6.63 6.15
C LEU A 58 12.50 -7.18 5.38
N GLY A 59 12.47 -8.50 5.19
CA GLY A 59 11.34 -9.18 4.59
C GLY A 59 10.05 -9.03 5.41
N MET A 60 10.12 -9.20 6.73
CA MET A 60 8.98 -8.96 7.62
C MET A 60 8.51 -7.51 7.61
N ALA A 61 9.44 -6.54 7.66
CA ALA A 61 9.11 -5.12 7.55
C ALA A 61 8.41 -4.79 6.21
N THR A 62 8.84 -5.44 5.13
CA THR A 62 8.24 -5.28 3.81
C THR A 62 6.85 -5.91 3.72
N LEU A 63 6.62 -7.08 4.34
CA LEU A 63 5.29 -7.66 4.44
C LEU A 63 4.33 -6.76 5.24
N LEU A 64 4.80 -6.18 6.34
CA LEU A 64 4.02 -5.21 7.10
C LEU A 64 3.65 -3.99 6.24
N MET A 65 4.60 -3.49 5.43
CA MET A 65 4.31 -2.41 4.49
C MET A 65 3.28 -2.83 3.43
N ALA A 66 3.37 -4.05 2.89
CA ALA A 66 2.37 -4.58 1.96
C ALA A 66 0.97 -4.61 2.59
N PHE A 67 0.86 -5.01 3.85
CA PHE A 67 -0.40 -5.01 4.60
C PHE A 67 -0.96 -3.59 4.80
N ILE A 68 -0.11 -2.63 5.18
CA ILE A 68 -0.52 -1.22 5.33
C ILE A 68 -0.99 -0.66 3.97
N ALA A 69 -0.25 -0.91 2.89
CA ALA A 69 -0.60 -0.47 1.54
C ALA A 69 -1.94 -1.08 1.09
N TRP A 70 -2.16 -2.37 1.36
CA TRP A 70 -3.44 -3.03 1.12
C TRP A 70 -4.59 -2.38 1.89
N ARG A 71 -4.37 -2.05 3.18
CA ARG A 71 -5.38 -1.40 4.01
C ARG A 71 -5.75 -0.01 3.49
N LEU A 72 -4.75 0.79 3.08
CA LEU A 72 -4.96 2.11 2.50
C LEU A 72 -5.75 2.03 1.19
N GLN A 73 -5.38 1.08 0.31
CA GLN A 73 -6.11 0.81 -0.93
C GLN A 73 -7.57 0.43 -0.63
N ARG A 74 -7.81 -0.48 0.33
CA ARG A 74 -9.16 -0.91 0.69
C ARG A 74 -10.03 0.24 1.20
N LEU A 75 -9.47 1.12 2.04
CA LEU A 75 -10.16 2.31 2.54
C LEU A 75 -10.52 3.27 1.41
N GLU A 76 -9.58 3.55 0.51
CA GLU A 76 -9.84 4.40 -0.66
C GLU A 76 -10.97 3.85 -1.54
N VAL A 77 -10.95 2.54 -1.82
CA VAL A 77 -12.00 1.86 -2.58
C VAL A 77 -13.35 1.94 -1.87
N GLN A 78 -13.39 1.80 -0.55
CA GLN A 78 -14.62 1.97 0.24
C GLN A 78 -15.20 3.38 0.05
N TYR A 79 -14.37 4.42 0.17
CA TYR A 79 -14.82 5.80 -0.04
C TYR A 79 -15.26 6.06 -1.49
N GLU A 80 -14.62 5.42 -2.47
CA GLU A 80 -15.05 5.49 -3.87
C GLU A 80 -16.44 4.87 -4.07
N PHE A 81 -16.75 3.74 -3.41
CA PHE A 81 -18.10 3.17 -3.43
C PHE A 81 -19.13 4.09 -2.77
N ASP A 82 -18.81 4.67 -1.62
CA ASP A 82 -19.72 5.56 -0.90
C ASP A 82 -20.00 6.85 -1.71
N LEU A 83 -18.99 7.42 -2.37
CA LEU A 83 -19.15 8.57 -3.27
C LEU A 83 -20.04 8.25 -4.46
N ARG A 84 -19.88 7.07 -5.07
CA ARG A 84 -20.72 6.63 -6.19
C ARG A 84 -22.18 6.50 -5.79
N ALA A 85 -22.47 6.00 -4.58
CA ALA A 85 -23.84 5.90 -4.09
C ALA A 85 -24.51 7.30 -3.99
N ILE A 86 -23.76 8.32 -3.61
CA ILE A 86 -24.24 9.72 -3.58
C ILE A 86 -24.42 10.27 -5.00
N GLU A 87 -23.46 10.03 -5.89
CA GLU A 87 -23.54 10.45 -7.30
C GLU A 87 -24.76 9.82 -8.00
N ASP A 88 -24.99 8.52 -7.80
CA ASP A 88 -26.15 7.82 -8.35
C ASP A 88 -27.47 8.36 -7.78
N HIS A 89 -27.50 8.74 -6.51
CA HIS A 89 -28.68 9.40 -5.91
C HIS A 89 -28.97 10.74 -6.57
N TRP A 90 -27.95 11.58 -6.80
CA TRP A 90 -28.14 12.87 -7.46
C TRP A 90 -28.52 12.75 -8.95
N ILE A 91 -27.93 11.77 -9.66
CA ILE A 91 -28.32 11.46 -11.04
C ILE A 91 -29.79 11.03 -11.10
N ALA A 92 -30.22 10.15 -10.18
CA ALA A 92 -31.62 9.72 -10.09
C ALA A 92 -32.57 10.88 -9.73
N ALA A 93 -32.09 11.88 -8.98
CA ALA A 93 -32.83 13.10 -8.66
C ALA A 93 -32.86 14.13 -9.81
N GLY A 94 -32.19 13.87 -10.94
CA GLY A 94 -32.18 14.74 -12.12
C GLY A 94 -31.18 15.90 -12.03
N GLU A 95 -30.20 15.85 -11.13
CA GLU A 95 -29.14 16.86 -11.09
C GLU A 95 -28.22 16.74 -12.33
N THR A 96 -27.94 17.88 -12.96
CA THR A 96 -27.13 17.96 -14.18
C THR A 96 -25.67 18.28 -13.85
N GLY A 97 -24.74 17.82 -14.68
CA GLY A 97 -23.30 18.09 -14.50
C GLY A 97 -22.53 17.08 -13.65
N ILE A 98 -23.19 16.02 -13.16
CA ILE A 98 -22.55 14.94 -12.41
C ILE A 98 -21.96 13.93 -13.39
N GLN A 99 -20.63 13.87 -13.45
CA GLN A 99 -19.92 12.88 -14.26
C GLN A 99 -19.59 11.67 -13.41
N ARG A 100 -20.03 10.48 -13.83
CA ARG A 100 -19.57 9.23 -13.22
C ARG A 100 -18.06 9.09 -13.48
N PRO A 101 -17.20 8.98 -12.46
CA PRO A 101 -15.81 8.68 -12.69
C PRO A 101 -15.71 7.33 -13.41
N ALA A 102 -14.83 7.25 -14.41
CA ALA A 102 -14.55 6.00 -15.10
C ALA A 102 -14.16 4.93 -14.07
N VAL A 103 -14.85 3.79 -14.10
CA VAL A 103 -14.58 2.68 -13.18
C VAL A 103 -13.13 2.27 -13.39
N SER A 104 -12.24 2.64 -12.45
CA SER A 104 -10.90 2.08 -12.44
C SER A 104 -11.06 0.59 -12.18
N GLY A 105 -10.96 -0.20 -13.24
CA GLY A 105 -11.30 -1.61 -13.25
C GLY A 105 -10.49 -2.40 -12.22
N ARG A 106 -11.10 -3.48 -11.74
CA ARG A 106 -10.68 -4.55 -10.81
C ARG A 106 -9.19 -4.90 -10.65
N PHE A 107 -8.28 -4.45 -11.52
CA PHE A 107 -6.83 -4.59 -11.43
C PHE A 107 -6.15 -3.21 -11.52
N GLY A 108 -6.30 -2.40 -10.47
CA GLY A 108 -5.60 -1.13 -10.37
C GLY A 108 -4.10 -1.32 -10.12
N SER A 109 -3.27 -0.40 -10.60
CA SER A 109 -1.81 -0.36 -10.35
C SER A 109 -1.45 -0.54 -8.87
N ARG A 110 -2.30 -0.07 -7.96
CA ARG A 110 -2.12 -0.23 -6.50
C ARG A 110 -2.17 -1.68 -6.04
N LEU A 111 -3.08 -2.50 -6.60
CA LEU A 111 -3.14 -3.92 -6.26
C LEU A 111 -1.87 -4.65 -6.71
N ALA A 112 -1.36 -4.31 -7.90
CA ALA A 112 -0.10 -4.86 -8.40
C ALA A 112 1.08 -4.48 -7.49
N VAL A 113 1.14 -3.24 -7.00
CA VAL A 113 2.17 -2.79 -6.05
C VAL A 113 2.08 -3.55 -4.72
N VAL A 114 0.87 -3.73 -4.17
CA VAL A 114 0.66 -4.51 -2.94
C VAL A 114 1.15 -5.95 -3.12
N ALA A 115 0.76 -6.60 -4.23
CA ALA A 115 1.18 -7.97 -4.53
C ALA A 115 2.71 -8.06 -4.71
N ALA A 116 3.31 -7.11 -5.41
CA ALA A 116 4.76 -7.05 -5.60
C ALA A 116 5.50 -6.90 -4.25
N LEU A 117 5.03 -6.04 -3.35
CA LEU A 117 5.61 -5.89 -2.02
C LEU A 117 5.47 -7.16 -1.18
N ALA A 118 4.31 -7.82 -1.24
CA ALA A 118 4.08 -9.06 -0.52
C ALA A 118 5.03 -10.17 -1.00
N LEU A 119 5.14 -10.35 -2.32
CA LEU A 119 6.05 -11.34 -2.91
C LEU A 119 7.52 -11.01 -2.62
N PHE A 120 7.90 -9.73 -2.72
CA PHE A 120 9.26 -9.29 -2.42
C PHE A 120 9.62 -9.51 -0.94
N GLY A 121 8.72 -9.16 -0.01
CA GLY A 121 8.91 -9.41 1.41
C GLY A 121 9.03 -10.89 1.75
N ALA A 122 8.15 -11.73 1.20
CA ALA A 122 8.22 -13.18 1.37
C ALA A 122 9.54 -13.77 0.80
N GLY A 123 9.98 -13.28 -0.36
CA GLY A 123 11.26 -13.66 -0.97
C GLY A 123 12.46 -13.32 -0.09
N LEU A 124 12.48 -12.13 0.51
CA LEU A 124 13.54 -11.71 1.45
C LEU A 124 13.56 -12.57 2.72
N ILE A 125 12.39 -12.94 3.25
CA ILE A 125 12.30 -13.88 4.38
C ILE A 125 12.90 -15.23 3.99
N GLY A 126 12.46 -15.80 2.86
CA GLY A 126 12.98 -17.07 2.37
C GLY A 126 14.49 -17.06 2.17
N LEU A 127 15.02 -16.02 1.53
CA LEU A 127 16.46 -15.84 1.32
C LEU A 127 17.20 -15.70 2.66
N GLY A 128 16.68 -14.90 3.59
CA GLY A 128 17.28 -14.72 4.91
C GLY A 128 17.36 -16.03 5.71
N LEU A 129 16.31 -16.84 5.65
CA LEU A 129 16.28 -18.17 6.28
C LEU A 129 17.27 -19.15 5.65
N VAL A 130 17.44 -19.12 4.32
CA VAL A 130 18.45 -19.94 3.61
C VAL A 130 19.87 -19.53 4.00
N VAL A 131 20.14 -18.23 4.12
CA VAL A 131 21.46 -17.73 4.56
C VAL A 131 21.73 -18.10 6.02
N LEU A 132 20.71 -18.03 6.89
CA LEU A 132 20.81 -18.46 8.28
C LEU A 132 21.14 -19.95 8.41
N SER A 133 20.47 -20.81 7.64
CA SER A 133 20.70 -22.26 7.70
C SER A 133 22.07 -22.66 7.15
N ALA A 134 22.61 -21.90 6.20
CA ALA A 134 23.97 -22.11 5.67
C ALA A 134 25.09 -21.66 6.64
N GLY A 135 24.78 -20.79 7.61
CA GLY A 135 25.74 -20.23 8.56
C GLY A 135 25.85 -20.96 9.91
N LEU A 136 25.02 -21.99 10.15
CA LEU A 136 25.06 -22.79 11.39
C LEU A 136 26.10 -23.90 11.26
N PRO A 137 26.97 -24.11 12.28
CA PRO A 137 27.81 -25.31 12.31
C PRO A 137 26.90 -26.55 12.37
N LYS A 138 27.20 -27.54 11.52
CA LYS A 138 26.51 -28.84 11.49
C LYS A 138 26.77 -29.62 12.77
#